data_AF-A0AB33VDG1-F1
#
_entry.id   AF-A0AB33VDG1-F1
#
_cell.length_a   1.000
_cell.length_b   1.000
_cell.length_c   1.000
_cell.angle_alpha   90.00
_cell.angle_beta   90.00
_cell.angle_gamma   90.00
#
_symmetry.space_group_name_H-M   'P 1'
#
loop_
_entity.id
_entity.type
_entity.pdbx_description
1 polymer ?
#
loop_
_entity_poly.entity_id
_entity_poly.type
_entity_poly.pdbx_seq_one_letter_code
_entity_poly.pdbx_strand_id
1 'polypeptide(L)'
;MWLSRAAIAGATDAQYWFAEAYLSGEHVKQDIPRGVAWMWIAAKGNENAKSRMQHLEFQVSLDQFGRGIRAAARWRTGVDLTLERTPAGGMAIEQFNLNAPFAPGR
;
A
#
# COMPACT_ATOMS: atom_id res chain seq x y z
N MET A 1 14.08 3.31 3.69
CA MET A 1 13.24 2.10 3.88
C MET A 1 13.50 1.12 2.75
N TRP A 2 13.97 -0.08 3.07
CA TRP A 2 14.22 -1.14 2.08
C TRP A 2 12.92 -1.77 1.56
N LEU A 3 11.92 -1.92 2.43
CA LEU A 3 10.65 -2.58 2.11
C LEU A 3 9.86 -1.85 1.00
N SER A 4 9.73 -0.52 1.08
CA SER A 4 9.04 0.27 0.05
C SER A 4 9.74 0.19 -1.30
N ARG A 5 11.08 0.25 -1.32
CA ARG A 5 11.88 0.15 -2.53
C ARG A 5 11.76 -1.23 -3.19
N ALA A 6 11.74 -2.29 -2.39
CA ALA A 6 11.53 -3.66 -2.86
C ALA A 6 10.10 -3.89 -3.36
N ALA A 7 9.09 -3.34 -2.66
CA ALA A 7 7.68 -3.43 -3.08
C ALA A 7 7.46 -2.73 -4.43
N ILE A 8 8.03 -1.53 -4.60
CA ILE A 8 8.02 -0.78 -5.87
C ILE A 8 8.77 -1.55 -6.97
N ALA A 9 9.87 -2.23 -6.63
CA ALA A 9 10.63 -3.05 -7.58
C ALA A 9 9.89 -4.32 -8.03
N GLY A 10 8.74 -4.65 -7.43
CA GLY A 10 7.94 -5.82 -7.81
C GLY A 10 8.18 -7.08 -6.97
N ALA A 11 8.92 -6.99 -5.86
CA ALA A 11 9.14 -8.13 -5.00
C ALA A 11 7.86 -8.48 -4.23
N THR A 12 7.23 -9.61 -4.59
CA THR A 12 5.90 -10.01 -4.08
C THR A 12 5.83 -10.09 -2.56
N ASP A 13 6.88 -10.61 -1.91
CA ASP A 13 6.93 -10.68 -0.44
C ASP A 13 7.04 -9.29 0.19
N ALA A 14 7.81 -8.38 -0.42
CA ALA A 14 7.90 -7.01 0.05
C ALA A 14 6.57 -6.27 -0.14
N GLN A 15 5.84 -6.53 -1.24
CA GLN A 15 4.50 -5.98 -1.46
C GLN A 15 3.51 -6.47 -0.41
N TYR A 16 3.55 -7.75 -0.03
CA TYR A 16 2.74 -8.30 1.05
C TYR A 16 3.01 -7.61 2.40
N TRP A 17 4.28 -7.54 2.81
CA TRP A 17 4.63 -6.92 4.09
C TRP A 17 4.37 -5.40 4.09
N PHE A 18 4.55 -4.73 2.95
CA PHE A 18 4.26 -3.31 2.82
C PHE A 18 2.75 -3.05 2.88
N ALA A 19 1.94 -3.96 2.33
CA ALA A 19 0.49 -3.93 2.46
C ALA A 19 0.06 -4.11 3.93
N GLU A 20 0.59 -5.12 4.63
CA GLU A 20 0.29 -5.35 6.05
C GLU A 20 0.64 -4.14 6.91
N ALA A 21 1.79 -3.49 6.68
CA ALA A 21 2.16 -2.28 7.42
C ALA A 21 1.11 -1.16 7.27
N TYR A 22 0.58 -0.93 6.05
CA TYR A 22 -0.48 0.06 5.84
C TYR A 22 -1.83 -0.35 6.42
N LEU A 23 -2.12 -1.66 6.48
CA LEU A 23 -3.36 -2.19 7.05
C LEU A 23 -3.36 -2.16 8.58
N SER A 24 -2.23 -2.50 9.20
CA SER A 24 -2.06 -2.49 10.65
C SER A 24 -1.80 -1.09 11.20
N GLY A 25 -1.24 -0.20 10.39
CA GLY A 25 -0.73 1.10 10.87
C GLY A 25 0.53 0.96 11.72
N GLU A 26 1.20 -0.19 11.64
CA GLU A 26 2.43 -0.45 12.37
C GLU A 26 3.61 0.13 11.57
N HIS A 27 4.37 1.03 12.20
CA HIS A 27 5.50 1.76 11.60
C HIS A 27 5.15 2.76 10.48
N VAL A 28 3.92 2.76 9.97
CA VAL A 28 3.39 3.73 9.00
C VAL A 28 1.98 4.19 9.39
N LYS A 29 1.56 5.38 8.95
CA LYS A 29 0.17 5.80 9.14
C LYS A 29 -0.76 4.83 8.40
N GLN A 30 -1.77 4.32 9.11
CA GLN A 30 -2.75 3.40 8.54
C GLN A 30 -3.42 4.04 7.31
N ASP A 31 -3.42 3.31 6.20
CA ASP A 31 -4.05 3.70 4.94
C ASP A 31 -4.62 2.46 4.28
N ILE A 32 -5.87 2.15 4.64
CA ILE A 32 -6.55 0.92 4.20
C ILE A 32 -6.59 0.81 2.67
N PRO A 33 -6.99 1.84 1.89
CA PRO A 33 -6.95 1.76 0.44
C PRO A 33 -5.55 1.43 -0.11
N ARG A 34 -4.49 2.01 0.46
CA ARG A 34 -3.11 1.74 0.03
C ARG A 34 -2.69 0.31 0.37
N GLY A 35 -3.05 -0.16 1.56
CA GLY A 35 -2.82 -1.54 1.99
C GLY A 35 -3.52 -2.56 1.09
N VAL A 36 -4.81 -2.36 0.81
CA VAL A 36 -5.58 -3.19 -0.13
C VAL A 36 -4.92 -3.22 -1.51
N ALA A 37 -4.42 -2.08 -1.98
CA ALA A 37 -3.81 -2.00 -3.29
C ALA A 37 -2.51 -2.84 -3.38
N TRP A 38 -1.61 -2.68 -2.41
CA TRP A 38 -0.38 -3.48 -2.36
C TRP A 38 -0.65 -4.96 -2.14
N MET A 39 -1.67 -5.30 -1.33
CA MET A 39 -2.10 -6.68 -1.12
C MET A 39 -2.61 -7.32 -2.41
N TRP A 40 -3.40 -6.58 -3.20
CA TRP A 40 -3.90 -7.07 -4.49
C TRP A 40 -2.77 -7.31 -5.50
N ILE A 41 -1.75 -6.45 -5.51
CA ILE A 41 -0.58 -6.64 -6.38
C ILE A 41 0.17 -7.91 -5.95
N ALA A 42 0.41 -8.09 -4.65
CA ALA A 42 1.08 -9.27 -4.10
C ALA A 42 0.30 -10.57 -4.38
N ALA A 43 -1.04 -10.52 -4.32
CA ALA A 43 -1.91 -11.68 -4.54
C ALA A 43 -1.78 -12.31 -5.95
N LYS A 44 -1.15 -11.62 -6.91
CA LYS A 44 -0.86 -12.17 -8.25
C LYS A 44 0.21 -13.26 -8.23
N GLY A 45 1.11 -13.25 -7.24
CA GLY A 45 2.23 -14.18 -7.17
C GLY A 45 2.47 -14.79 -5.79
N ASN A 46 1.65 -14.45 -4.78
CA ASN A 46 1.78 -14.95 -3.42
C ASN A 46 0.41 -15.44 -2.91
N GLU A 47 0.34 -16.73 -2.58
CA GLU A 47 -0.89 -17.38 -2.12
C GLU A 47 -1.35 -16.85 -0.75
N ASN A 48 -0.42 -16.52 0.14
CA ASN A 48 -0.74 -15.90 1.43
C ASN A 48 -1.41 -14.53 1.22
N ALA A 49 -0.91 -13.74 0.28
CA ALA A 49 -1.52 -12.46 -0.09
C ALA A 49 -2.93 -12.66 -0.65
N LYS A 50 -3.16 -13.72 -1.45
CA LYS A 50 -4.48 -14.06 -1.97
C LYS A 50 -5.46 -14.44 -0.87
N SER A 51 -5.06 -15.28 0.09
CA SER A 51 -5.88 -15.62 1.26
C SER A 51 -6.14 -14.42 2.14
N ARG A 52 -5.13 -13.57 2.36
CA ARG A 52 -5.28 -12.33 3.13
C ARG A 52 -6.26 -11.36 2.47
N MET A 53 -6.24 -11.28 1.15
CA MET A 53 -7.15 -10.44 0.36
C MET A 53 -8.62 -10.84 0.53
N GLN A 54 -8.91 -12.15 0.59
CA GLN A 54 -10.27 -12.66 0.84
C GLN A 54 -10.81 -12.22 2.19
N HIS A 55 -9.97 -12.22 3.23
CA HIS A 55 -10.39 -11.71 4.54
C HIS A 55 -10.59 -10.19 4.55
N LEU A 56 -9.78 -9.44 3.79
CA LEU A 56 -9.90 -7.98 3.73
C LEU A 56 -11.23 -7.52 3.15
N GLU A 57 -11.78 -8.24 2.17
CA GLU A 57 -13.10 -7.94 1.58
C GLU A 57 -14.21 -7.86 2.64
N PHE A 58 -14.12 -8.67 3.71
CA PHE A 58 -15.10 -8.67 4.80
C PHE A 58 -14.74 -7.74 5.96
N GLN A 59 -13.48 -7.30 6.07
CA GLN A 59 -12.99 -6.49 7.19
C GLN A 59 -13.03 -4.99 6.91
N VAL A 60 -12.94 -4.58 5.64
CA VAL A 60 -12.83 -3.17 5.26
C VAL A 60 -14.08 -2.68 4.53
N SER A 61 -14.27 -1.36 4.50
CA SER A 61 -15.38 -0.78 3.75
C SER A 61 -15.25 -1.04 2.24
N LEU A 62 -16.36 -1.33 1.57
CA LEU A 62 -16.43 -1.49 0.12
C LEU A 62 -15.83 -0.30 -0.65
N ASP A 63 -15.97 0.93 -0.14
CA ASP A 63 -15.36 2.11 -0.75
C ASP A 63 -13.83 2.05 -0.67
N GLN A 64 -13.29 1.76 0.52
CA GLN A 64 -11.84 1.67 0.73
C GLN A 64 -11.23 0.53 -0.09
N PHE A 65 -11.93 -0.63 -0.11
CA PHE A 65 -11.54 -1.77 -0.91
C PHE A 65 -11.50 -1.42 -2.40
N GLY A 66 -12.60 -0.85 -2.93
CA GLY A 66 -12.72 -0.48 -4.34
C GLY A 66 -11.68 0.55 -4.77
N ARG A 67 -11.36 1.54 -3.93
CA ARG A 67 -10.28 2.51 -4.21
C ARG A 67 -8.92 1.84 -4.31
N GLY A 68 -8.62 0.90 -3.40
CA GLY A 68 -7.38 0.13 -3.42
C GLY A 68 -7.24 -0.69 -4.69
N ILE A 69 -8.27 -1.45 -5.07
CA ILE A 69 -8.29 -2.25 -6.31
C ILE A 69 -8.08 -1.38 -7.55
N ARG A 70 -8.78 -0.25 -7.65
CA ARG A 70 -8.64 0.68 -8.80
C ARG A 70 -7.22 1.25 -8.90
N ALA A 71 -6.60 1.59 -7.78
CA ALA A 71 -5.22 2.06 -7.77
C ALA A 71 -4.24 0.95 -8.17
N ALA A 72 -4.44 -0.26 -7.64
CA ALA A 72 -3.62 -1.43 -7.93
C ALA A 72 -3.68 -1.84 -9.41
N ALA A 73 -4.85 -1.71 -10.04
CA ALA A 73 -5.02 -2.00 -11.47
C ALA A 73 -4.22 -1.05 -12.38
N ARG A 74 -3.94 0.18 -11.90
CA ARG A 74 -3.17 1.21 -12.63
C ARG A 74 -1.68 1.17 -12.32
N TRP A 75 -1.28 0.42 -11.29
CA TRP A 75 0.09 0.37 -10.82
C TRP A 75 1.01 -0.35 -11.82
N ARG A 76 2.28 0.09 -11.84
CA ARG A 76 3.35 -0.45 -12.69
C ARG A 76 4.61 -0.64 -11.84
N THR A 77 5.42 -1.63 -12.20
CA THR A 77 6.73 -1.85 -11.55
C THR A 77 7.62 -0.62 -11.69
N GLY A 78 8.35 -0.29 -10.63
CA GLY A 78 9.27 0.86 -10.60
C GLY A 78 8.61 2.21 -10.27
N VAL A 79 7.29 2.27 -10.11
CA VAL A 79 6.58 3.49 -9.66
C VAL A 79 5.84 3.27 -8.34
N ASP A 80 5.68 4.34 -7.56
CA ASP A 80 4.89 4.28 -6.33
C ASP A 80 3.38 4.32 -6.64
N LEU A 81 2.59 3.79 -5.70
CA LEU A 81 1.15 3.68 -5.84
C LEU A 81 0.47 5.05 -5.69
N THR A 82 -0.34 5.42 -6.67
CA THR A 82 -1.14 6.66 -6.63
C THR A 82 -2.59 6.34 -6.28
N LEU A 83 -3.06 6.81 -5.13
CA LEU A 83 -4.48 6.75 -4.76
C LEU A 83 -5.21 8.00 -5.26
N GLU A 84 -6.44 7.83 -5.75
CA GLU A 84 -7.35 8.95 -5.96
C GLU A 84 -7.64 9.59 -4.59
N ARG A 85 -7.08 10.77 -4.35
CA ARG A 85 -7.45 11.56 -3.18
C ARG A 85 -8.86 12.09 -3.44
N THR A 86 -9.83 11.66 -2.63
CA THR A 86 -11.02 12.50 -2.47
C THR A 86 -10.55 13.85 -1.95
N PRO A 87 -10.94 14.98 -2.56
CA PRO A 87 -10.61 16.30 -2.05
C PRO A 87 -11.45 16.54 -0.79
N ALA A 88 -11.00 16.00 0.35
CA ALA A 88 -11.34 16.58 1.63
C ALA A 88 -10.50 17.86 1.72
N GLY A 89 -11.15 19.02 1.86
CA GLY A 89 -10.46 20.30 1.99
C GLY A 89 -9.31 20.20 3.00
N GLY A 90 -8.14 20.71 2.58
CA GLY A 90 -6.97 20.85 3.44
C GLY A 90 -5.93 19.73 3.34
N MET A 91 -4.73 20.16 2.92
CA MET A 91 -3.43 19.46 2.98
C MET A 91 -3.14 18.45 1.86
N ALA A 92 -2.40 18.96 0.88
CA ALA A 92 -1.55 18.21 -0.03
C ALA A 92 -0.81 17.08 0.70
N ILE A 93 -0.83 15.87 0.14
CA ILE A 93 0.32 14.99 0.28
C ILE A 93 1.40 15.68 -0.54
N GLU A 94 2.14 16.55 0.14
CA GLU A 94 3.45 16.94 -0.35
C GLU A 94 4.18 15.66 -0.75
N GLN A 95 4.78 15.77 -1.93
CA GLN A 95 5.68 14.82 -2.51
C GLN A 95 6.58 14.25 -1.42
N PHE A 96 6.37 12.98 -1.04
CA PHE A 96 7.34 12.29 -0.21
C PHE A 96 8.60 12.14 -1.05
N ASN A 97 9.50 13.09 -0.87
CA ASN A 97 10.84 13.11 -1.45
C ASN A 97 11.54 11.81 -1.02
N LEU A 98 11.68 10.86 -1.95
CA LEU A 98 12.19 9.50 -1.71
C LEU A 98 13.69 9.44 -1.31
N ASN A 99 14.29 10.56 -0.89
CA ASN A 99 15.70 10.69 -0.51
C ASN A 99 15.93 11.17 0.94
N ALA A 100 14.94 11.16 1.82
CA ALA A 100 15.20 11.45 3.24
C ALA A 100 15.90 10.26 3.93
N PRO A 101 17.11 10.43 4.51
CA PRO A 101 17.75 9.38 5.30
C PRO A 101 16.94 9.15 6.59
N PHE A 102 16.63 7.88 6.87
CA PHE A 102 16.02 7.47 8.13
C PHE A 102 17.00 7.72 9.26
N ALA A 103 16.77 8.75 10.08
CA ALA A 103 17.43 8.89 11.36
C ALA A 103 16.72 7.99 12.39
N PRO A 104 17.42 7.10 13.12
CA PRO A 104 16.82 6.39 14.24
C PRO A 104 16.63 7.35 15.42
N GLY A 105 15.43 7.28 16.03
CA GLY A 105 15.11 7.98 17.28
C GLY A 105 15.89 7.41 18.46
N ARG A 106 16.15 8.28 19.44
CA ARG A 106 16.94 8.10 20.67
C ARG A 106 16.64 6.82 21.45
#